data_AF-A0A0P9DEX2-F1
#
_entry.id   AF-A0A0P9DEX2-F1
#
_cell.length_a   1.000
_cell.length_b   1.000
_cell.length_c   1.000
_cell.angle_alpha   90.00
_cell.angle_beta   90.00
_cell.angle_gamma   90.00
#
_symmetry.space_group_name_H-M   'P 1'
#
loop_
_entity.id
_entity.type
_entity.pdbx_description
1 polymer ?
#
loop_
_entity_poly.entity_id
_entity_poly.type
_entity_poly.pdbx_seq_one_letter_code
_entity_poly.pdbx_strand_id
1 'polypeptide(L)'
;MRANIRENPRLLAIVLVGAQALALLLVALLTLPGVAQWHALDLSIYFVDARNTLGGWQPYTQFKLEYPPLALLPFLGPFLLAGGKGLVFTQYAFLFLVQNTLFSTLIAWAIARTAVQMRPGRAPTRALAVYTLL
;
A
#
# COMPACT_ATOMS: atom_id res chain seq x y z
N MET A 1 -19.47 11.49 -29.52
CA MET A 1 -19.44 10.03 -29.26
C MET A 1 -18.84 9.79 -27.89
N ARG A 2 -19.63 9.36 -26.89
CA ARG A 2 -19.09 8.83 -25.63
C ARG A 2 -18.70 7.37 -25.90
N ALA A 3 -17.41 7.07 -25.94
CA ALA A 3 -16.96 5.68 -26.03
C ALA A 3 -17.50 4.92 -24.81
N ASN A 4 -18.20 3.82 -25.04
CA ASN A 4 -18.72 2.98 -23.96
C ASN A 4 -17.53 2.44 -23.16
N ILE A 5 -17.51 2.61 -21.84
CA ILE A 5 -16.37 2.20 -20.98
C ILE A 5 -16.02 0.71 -21.17
N ARG A 6 -17.03 -0.11 -21.52
CA ARG A 6 -16.85 -1.53 -21.83
C ARG A 6 -16.05 -1.81 -23.11
N GLU A 7 -16.04 -0.87 -24.05
CA GLU A 7 -15.37 -1.01 -25.36
C GLU A 7 -13.92 -0.53 -25.34
N ASN A 8 -13.51 0.19 -24.30
CA ASN A 8 -12.13 0.65 -24.14
C ASN A 8 -11.46 -0.02 -22.92
N PRO A 9 -10.67 -1.09 -23.14
CA PRO A 9 -10.06 -1.86 -22.05
C PRO A 9 -9.08 -1.04 -21.20
N ARG A 10 -8.48 0.03 -21.77
CA ARG A 10 -7.59 0.93 -21.02
C ARG A 10 -8.39 1.83 -20.07
N LEU A 11 -9.48 2.42 -20.55
CA LEU A 11 -10.37 3.25 -19.73
C LEU A 11 -10.98 2.41 -18.60
N LEU A 12 -11.44 1.20 -18.90
CA LEU A 12 -11.94 0.27 -17.91
C LEU A 12 -10.89 -0.07 -16.84
N ALA A 13 -9.64 -0.33 -17.23
CA ALA A 13 -8.55 -0.60 -16.27
C ALA A 13 -8.31 0.58 -15.32
N ILE A 14 -8.27 1.81 -15.84
CA ILE A 14 -8.09 3.03 -15.03
C ILE A 14 -9.24 3.16 -14.02
N VAL A 15 -10.49 2.98 -14.47
CA VAL A 15 -11.67 3.06 -13.60
C VAL A 15 -11.62 1.99 -12.50
N LEU A 16 -11.26 0.75 -12.84
CA LEU A 16 -11.19 -0.34 -11.86
C LEU A 16 -10.09 -0.12 -10.81
N VAL A 17 -8.91 0.32 -11.24
CA VAL A 17 -7.80 0.63 -10.33
C VAL A 17 -8.16 1.82 -9.43
N GLY A 18 -8.77 2.87 -9.98
CA GLY A 18 -9.25 4.01 -9.20
C GLY A 18 -10.34 3.64 -8.20
N ALA A 19 -11.30 2.80 -8.60
CA ALA A 19 -12.36 2.30 -7.72
C ALA A 19 -11.78 1.42 -6.59
N GLN A 20 -10.80 0.56 -6.90
CA GLN A 20 -10.10 -0.23 -5.90
C GLN A 20 -9.35 0.64 -4.89
N ALA A 21 -8.59 1.64 -5.35
CA ALA A 21 -7.86 2.55 -4.47
C ALA A 21 -8.80 3.30 -3.52
N LEU A 22 -9.93 3.80 -4.05
CA LEU A 22 -10.96 4.47 -3.25
C LEU A 22 -11.61 3.51 -2.24
N ALA A 23 -11.96 2.29 -2.66
CA ALA A 23 -12.57 1.29 -1.79
C ALA A 23 -11.62 0.90 -0.65
N LEU A 24 -10.34 0.66 -0.95
CA LEU A 24 -9.32 0.35 0.06
C LEU A 24 -9.15 1.48 1.07
N LEU A 25 -9.07 2.73 0.60
CA LEU A 25 -8.96 3.87 1.49
C LEU A 25 -10.19 4.01 2.39
N LEU A 26 -11.40 3.86 1.83
CA LEU A 26 -12.65 3.91 2.60
C LEU A 26 -12.71 2.80 3.64
N VAL A 27 -12.46 1.54 3.26
CA VAL A 27 -12.45 0.41 4.20
C VAL A 27 -11.43 0.68 5.31
N ALA A 28 -10.22 1.09 4.97
CA ALA A 28 -9.20 1.33 5.97
C ALA A 28 -9.56 2.47 6.93
N LEU A 29 -10.11 3.59 6.46
CA LEU A 29 -10.55 4.70 7.31
C LEU A 29 -11.72 4.32 8.20
N LEU A 30 -12.69 3.56 7.69
CA LEU A 30 -13.87 3.14 8.44
C LEU A 30 -13.55 2.08 9.50
N THR A 31 -12.56 1.23 9.22
CA THR A 31 -12.18 0.14 10.11
C THR A 31 -11.10 0.56 11.12
N LEU A 32 -10.31 1.59 10.82
CA LEU A 32 -9.21 2.06 11.67
C LEU A 32 -9.56 2.14 13.16
N PRO A 33 -10.70 2.74 13.58
CA PRO A 33 -11.03 2.84 15.00
C PRO A 33 -11.25 1.47 15.69
N GLY A 34 -11.77 0.49 14.95
CA GLY A 34 -12.10 -0.85 15.48
C GLY A 34 -10.97 -1.86 15.37
N VAL A 35 -10.13 -1.77 14.33
CA VAL A 35 -9.00 -2.70 14.11
C VAL A 35 -7.67 -2.13 14.57
N ALA A 36 -7.62 -0.84 14.96
CA ALA A 36 -6.40 -0.20 15.47
C ALA A 36 -5.78 -1.00 16.60
N GLN A 37 -6.56 -1.62 17.50
CA GLN A 37 -6.00 -2.40 18.61
C GLN A 37 -5.32 -3.70 18.16
N TRP A 38 -5.84 -4.36 17.12
CA TRP A 38 -5.30 -5.62 16.60
C TRP A 38 -4.09 -5.40 15.70
N HIS A 39 -4.13 -4.37 14.85
CA HIS A 39 -3.00 -3.97 14.02
C HIS A 39 -1.98 -3.08 14.73
N ALA A 40 -2.31 -2.56 15.92
CA ALA A 40 -1.36 -1.77 16.71
C ALA A 40 -0.11 -2.56 17.02
N LEU A 41 -0.19 -3.88 17.19
CA LEU A 41 0.98 -4.70 17.47
C LEU A 41 2.01 -4.61 16.33
N ASP A 42 1.62 -4.98 15.11
CA ASP A 42 2.52 -4.98 13.94
C ASP A 42 2.95 -3.56 13.55
N LEU A 43 2.01 -2.61 13.50
CA LEU A 43 2.33 -1.22 13.20
C LEU A 43 3.27 -0.62 14.26
N SER A 44 3.14 -1.01 15.53
CA SER A 44 4.04 -0.53 16.58
C SER A 44 5.45 -1.07 16.40
N ILE A 45 5.60 -2.33 15.96
CA ILE A 45 6.89 -2.91 15.60
C ILE A 45 7.51 -2.12 14.45
N TYR A 46 6.76 -1.88 13.37
CA TYR A 46 7.25 -1.12 12.22
C TYR A 46 7.66 0.30 12.60
N PHE A 47 6.86 0.97 13.44
CA PHE A 47 7.14 2.31 13.95
C PHE A 47 8.43 2.34 14.78
N VAL A 48 8.60 1.39 15.70
CA VAL A 48 9.79 1.30 16.57
C VAL A 48 11.03 0.97 15.75
N ASP A 49 10.96 0.00 14.83
CA ASP A 49 12.08 -0.40 13.98
C ASP A 49 12.53 0.73 13.05
N ALA A 50 11.58 1.45 12.44
CA ALA A 50 11.87 2.63 11.63
C ALA A 50 12.53 3.74 12.46
N ARG A 51 12.02 3.98 13.68
CA ARG A 51 12.58 4.99 14.58
C ARG A 51 13.99 4.64 15.05
N ASN A 52 14.24 3.37 15.38
CA ASN A 52 15.58 2.88 15.76
C ASN A 52 16.57 3.05 14.59
N THR A 53 16.13 2.67 13.39
CA THR A 53 16.93 2.82 12.17
C THR A 53 17.29 4.28 11.89
N LEU A 54 16.33 5.20 12.02
CA LEU A 54 16.59 6.65 11.88
C LEU A 54 17.45 7.22 13.00
N GLY A 55 17.40 6.61 14.19
CA GLY A 55 18.29 6.89 15.30
C GLY A 55 19.73 6.39 15.09
N GLY A 56 20.03 5.77 13.94
CA GLY A 56 21.35 5.25 13.60
C GLY A 56 21.65 3.86 14.19
N TRP A 57 20.64 3.17 14.72
CA TRP A 57 20.83 1.84 15.29
C TRP A 57 20.89 0.80 14.18
N GLN A 58 21.79 -0.16 14.33
CA GLN A 58 21.99 -1.22 13.36
C GLN A 58 21.03 -2.40 13.63
N PRO A 59 20.28 -2.87 12.61
CA PRO A 59 19.38 -4.01 12.76
C PRO A 59 20.15 -5.30 13.06
N TYR A 60 19.52 -6.20 13.82
CA TYR A 60 20.03 -7.49 14.32
C TYR A 60 21.18 -7.44 15.33
N THR A 61 21.83 -6.29 15.51
CA THR A 61 22.89 -6.10 16.51
C THR A 61 22.42 -5.23 17.67
N GLN A 62 21.79 -4.10 17.38
CA GLN A 62 21.35 -3.12 18.38
C GLN A 62 19.84 -3.16 18.64
N PHE A 63 19.06 -3.69 17.71
CA PHE A 63 17.66 -4.05 17.92
C PHE A 63 17.28 -5.30 17.14
N LYS A 64 16.32 -6.07 17.69
CA LYS A 64 15.85 -7.32 17.09
C LYS A 64 14.88 -6.99 15.96
N LEU A 65 15.35 -7.06 14.72
CA LEU A 65 14.51 -6.97 13.53
C LEU A 65 14.02 -8.39 13.18
N GLU A 66 12.70 -8.57 13.07
CA GLU A 66 12.10 -9.89 12.74
C GLU A 66 11.98 -10.13 11.22
N TYR A 67 12.08 -9.07 10.43
CA TYR A 67 11.94 -9.07 8.98
C TYR A 67 13.30 -9.04 8.27
N PRO A 68 13.39 -9.38 6.98
CA PRO A 68 14.60 -9.13 6.18
C PRO A 68 14.96 -7.63 6.12
N PRO A 69 16.23 -7.25 5.91
CA PRO A 69 16.67 -5.85 6.02
C PRO A 69 15.93 -4.89 5.08
N LEU A 70 15.58 -5.35 3.88
CA LEU A 70 14.86 -4.53 2.88
C LEU A 70 13.43 -4.19 3.29
N ALA A 71 12.84 -4.91 4.26
CA ALA A 71 11.54 -4.55 4.82
C ALA A 71 11.57 -3.23 5.61
N LEU A 72 12.74 -2.75 6.02
CA LEU A 72 12.87 -1.44 6.65
C LEU A 72 12.53 -0.30 5.67
N LEU A 73 12.71 -0.48 4.36
CA LEU A 73 12.41 0.57 3.38
C LEU A 73 10.94 1.05 3.45
N PRO A 74 9.93 0.16 3.37
CA PRO A 74 8.55 0.59 3.56
C PRO A 74 8.27 1.08 5.00
N PHE A 75 8.96 0.60 6.02
CA PHE A 75 8.77 1.09 7.40
C PHE A 75 9.29 2.53 7.57
N LEU A 76 10.38 2.88 6.89
CA LEU A 76 10.95 4.23 6.90
C LEU A 76 10.10 5.24 6.11
N GLY A 77 9.32 4.77 5.15
CA GLY A 77 8.58 5.61 4.21
C GLY A 77 7.75 6.73 4.85
N PRO A 78 6.93 6.49 5.90
CA PRO A 78 6.20 7.56 6.60
C PRO A 78 7.10 8.69 7.11
N PHE A 79 8.24 8.35 7.71
CA PHE A 79 9.19 9.35 8.21
C PHE A 79 9.86 10.10 7.06
N LEU A 80 10.21 9.41 5.97
CA LEU A 80 10.77 10.05 4.77
C LEU A 80 9.78 11.04 4.14
N LEU A 81 8.50 10.68 4.06
CA LEU A 81 7.42 11.57 3.60
C LEU A 81 7.25 12.80 4.51
N ALA A 82 7.53 12.64 5.81
CA ALA A 82 7.53 13.73 6.78
C ALA A 82 8.85 14.53 6.81
N GLY A 83 9.77 14.28 5.87
CA GLY A 83 11.08 14.95 5.81
C GLY A 83 12.01 14.58 6.97
N GLY A 84 11.88 13.36 7.50
CA GLY A 84 12.67 12.87 8.63
C GLY A 84 12.28 13.42 9.99
N LYS A 85 11.19 14.20 10.09
CA LYS A 85 10.70 14.73 11.37
C LYS A 85 10.18 13.61 12.27
N GLY A 86 10.29 13.82 13.58
CA GLY A 86 9.70 12.91 14.56
C GLY A 86 8.18 12.84 14.40
N LEU A 87 7.68 11.66 14.02
CA LEU A 87 6.25 11.35 13.98
C LEU A 87 5.83 10.70 15.29
N VAL A 88 4.65 11.06 15.78
CA VAL A 88 3.96 10.23 16.77
C VAL A 88 3.32 9.02 16.07
N PHE A 89 3.04 7.96 16.83
CA PHE A 89 2.55 6.69 16.29
C PHE A 89 1.30 6.85 15.40
N THR A 90 0.35 7.70 15.78
CA THR A 90 -0.89 7.91 14.99
C THR A 90 -0.62 8.56 13.63
N GLN A 91 0.31 9.51 13.57
CA GLN A 91 0.72 10.14 12.31
C GLN A 91 1.46 9.13 11.42
N TYR A 92 2.35 8.34 12.02
CA TYR A 92 3.04 7.25 11.33
C TYR A 92 2.04 6.25 10.75
N ALA A 93 1.09 5.75 11.54
CA ALA A 93 0.10 4.78 11.10
C ALA A 93 -0.77 5.32 9.95
N PHE A 94 -1.18 6.58 10.02
CA PHE A 94 -1.93 7.22 8.93
C PHE A 94 -1.11 7.30 7.64
N LEU A 95 0.13 7.79 7.70
CA LEU A 95 1.00 7.88 6.53
C LEU A 95 1.35 6.49 5.97
N PHE A 96 1.57 5.52 6.84
CA PHE A 96 1.82 4.13 6.46
C PHE A 96 0.61 3.53 5.75
N LEU A 97 -0.61 3.84 6.19
CA LEU A 97 -1.83 3.44 5.49
C LEU A 97 -1.90 4.05 4.09
N VAL A 98 -1.69 5.36 3.96
CA VAL A 98 -1.68 6.06 2.66
C VAL A 98 -0.63 5.44 1.72
N GLN A 99 0.56 5.15 2.24
CA GLN A 99 1.61 4.45 1.52
C GLN A 99 1.18 3.06 1.04
N ASN A 100 0.53 2.25 1.88
CA ASN A 100 0.05 0.93 1.49
C ASN A 100 -1.07 1.00 0.44
N THR A 101 -1.97 1.98 0.54
CA THR A 101 -2.97 2.24 -0.50
C THR A 101 -2.29 2.56 -1.83
N LEU A 102 -1.23 3.39 -1.82
CA LEU A 102 -0.45 3.69 -3.02
C LEU A 102 0.22 2.43 -3.59
N PHE A 103 0.90 1.63 -2.76
CA PHE A 103 1.54 0.39 -3.21
C PHE A 103 0.56 -0.62 -3.78
N SER A 104 -0.58 -0.83 -3.12
CA SER A 104 -1.63 -1.71 -3.64
C SER A 104 -2.17 -1.21 -4.98
N THR A 105 -2.35 0.11 -5.14
CA THR A 105 -2.79 0.72 -6.40
C THR A 105 -1.76 0.52 -7.51
N LEU A 106 -0.46 0.68 -7.21
CA LEU A 106 0.62 0.46 -8.17
C LEU A 106 0.74 -1.01 -8.59
N ILE A 107 0.53 -1.95 -7.65
CA ILE A 107 0.49 -3.39 -7.95
C ILE A 107 -0.70 -3.70 -8.85
N ALA A 108 -1.91 -3.21 -8.52
CA ALA A 108 -3.09 -3.37 -9.37
C ALA A 108 -2.85 -2.83 -10.79
N TRP A 109 -2.23 -1.64 -10.90
CA TRP A 109 -1.86 -1.05 -12.17
C TRP A 109 -0.86 -1.92 -12.95
N ALA A 110 0.20 -2.41 -12.29
CA ALA A 110 1.18 -3.30 -12.91
C ALA A 110 0.53 -4.59 -13.41
N ILE A 111 -0.34 -5.21 -12.62
CA ILE A 111 -1.12 -6.40 -13.01
C ILE A 111 -1.98 -6.10 -14.23
N ALA A 112 -2.71 -4.97 -14.23
CA ALA A 112 -3.53 -4.58 -15.36
C ALA A 112 -2.72 -4.39 -16.64
N ARG A 113 -1.55 -3.73 -16.53
CA ARG A 113 -0.63 -3.52 -17.66
C ARG A 113 -0.10 -4.84 -18.22
N THR A 114 0.38 -5.72 -17.35
CA THR A 114 0.87 -7.05 -17.73
C THR A 114 -0.23 -7.89 -18.36
N ALA A 115 -1.43 -7.90 -17.80
CA ALA A 115 -2.57 -8.64 -18.35
C ALA A 115 -2.97 -8.17 -19.76
N VAL A 116 -2.97 -6.86 -20.00
CA VAL A 116 -3.25 -6.28 -21.33
C VAL A 116 -2.13 -6.61 -22.32
N GLN A 117 -0.87 -6.62 -21.89
CA GLN A 117 0.27 -7.00 -22.74
C GLN A 117 0.23 -8.48 -23.12
N MET A 118 -0.07 -9.37 -22.17
CA MET A 118 -0.14 -10.81 -22.43
C MET A 118 -1.34 -11.21 -23.29
N ARG A 119 -2.45 -10.46 -23.21
CA ARG A 119 -3.68 -10.72 -23.98
C ARG A 119 -4.27 -9.42 -24.54
N PRO A 120 -3.68 -8.87 -25.63
CA PRO A 120 -4.18 -7.65 -26.25
C PRO A 120 -5.66 -7.78 -26.64
N GLY A 121 -6.43 -6.72 -26.41
CA GLY A 121 -7.88 -6.68 -26.69
C GLY A 121 -8.77 -7.31 -25.61
N ARG A 122 -8.22 -7.97 -24.59
CA ARG A 122 -8.99 -8.42 -23.42
C ARG A 122 -8.84 -7.46 -22.25
N ALA A 123 -9.95 -7.21 -21.55
CA ALA A 123 -9.94 -6.43 -20.32
C ALA A 123 -9.22 -7.18 -19.19
N PRO A 124 -8.48 -6.48 -18.31
CA PRO A 124 -7.75 -7.09 -17.19
C PRO A 124 -8.64 -7.47 -16.00
N THR A 125 -9.97 -7.50 -16.18
CA THR A 125 -10.96 -7.64 -15.09
C THR A 125 -10.73 -8.86 -14.21
N ARG A 126 -10.45 -10.03 -14.80
CA ARG A 126 -10.21 -11.26 -14.04
C ARG A 126 -8.96 -11.17 -13.18
N ALA A 127 -7.87 -10.63 -13.72
CA ALA A 127 -6.60 -10.50 -12.99
C ALA A 127 -6.74 -9.52 -11.83
N LEU A 128 -7.43 -8.39 -12.05
CA LEU A 128 -7.73 -7.42 -11.01
C LEU A 128 -8.69 -7.99 -9.96
N ALA A 129 -9.72 -8.74 -10.36
CA ALA A 129 -10.64 -9.38 -9.42
C ALA A 129 -9.94 -10.40 -8.52
N VAL A 130 -9.04 -11.21 -9.08
CA VAL A 130 -8.22 -12.14 -8.28
C VAL A 130 -7.33 -11.39 -7.31
N TYR A 131 -6.66 -10.32 -7.77
CA TYR A 131 -5.80 -9.51 -6.89
C TYR A 131 -6.56 -8.85 -5.74
N THR A 132 -7.76 -8.31 -5.99
CA THR A 132 -8.54 -7.61 -4.96
C THR A 132 -9.17 -8.57 -3.92
N LEU A 133 -9.36 -9.85 -4.28
CA LEU A 133 -9.96 -10.85 -3.40
C LEU A 133 -8.95 -11.65 -2.57
N LEU A 134 -7.66 -11.53 -2.88
CA LEU A 134 -6.54 -12.16 -2.17
C LEU A 134 -5.86 -11.16 -1.24
#